data_AF-A0A0L7KRW4-F1
#
_entry.id   AF-A0A0L7KRW4-F1
#
_cell.length_a   1.000
_cell.length_b   1.000
_cell.length_c   1.000
_cell.angle_alpha   90.00
_cell.angle_beta   90.00
_cell.angle_gamma   90.00
#
_symmetry.space_group_name_H-M   'P 1'
#
loop_
_entity.id
_entity.type
_entity.pdbx_description
1 polymer ?
#
loop_
_entity_poly.entity_id
_entity_poly.type
_entity_poly.pdbx_seq_one_letter_code
_entity_poly.pdbx_strand_id
1 'polypeptide(L)'
;MIPQRYAPAQSSVGRKSRIGEGKPSMLPKPRRPGSTDRQSTEARRPSTAGHRSSSAEPARNTFGGGRLSREASATKLPINGRTPSEDRKSRSLQTRLDRALAFQALASRGGASNMTLVRPLTIARFVDIVGALLATITRDAKLNNDNYSWLKAVNTLHAFPHALALIAYLLDLVNHIYLRSLQAMLGIDDERIAELQQLIKKYETCLHDETERASRGKEARFVERHAALLSALRAERAARRDCGKPATEARSGDPNHKKTLDSCVEYKQGLIHLSAQFPHLASLAIDEKWYSVRRRSWLSGRRRRWTAAWMQREQQALEEEVSRESSEAAEWSRQLQDTRNKLAAYLAEQKNYDRVEQELDFWGLYGKRRSSGKLLEQFTADQLSVE
;
A
#
# COMPACT_ATOMS: atom_id res chain seq x y z
N MET A 1 32.80 -2.85 57.05
CA MET A 1 32.69 -3.86 55.98
C MET A 1 32.02 -5.09 56.57
N ILE A 2 30.73 -5.30 56.27
CA ILE A 2 29.92 -6.41 56.79
C ILE A 2 29.26 -7.06 55.56
N PRO A 3 29.40 -8.39 55.36
CA PRO A 3 28.79 -9.08 54.22
C PRO A 3 27.34 -9.45 54.56
N GLN A 4 26.38 -8.94 53.79
CA GLN A 4 25.01 -9.44 53.84
C GLN A 4 24.88 -10.76 53.06
N ARG A 5 24.35 -11.74 53.78
CA ARG A 5 24.11 -13.11 53.33
C ARG A 5 22.91 -13.17 52.38
N TYR A 6 23.13 -13.88 51.28
CA TYR A 6 22.10 -14.43 50.40
C TYR A 6 21.20 -15.43 51.15
N ALA A 7 19.89 -15.36 50.93
CA ALA A 7 18.93 -16.41 51.26
C ALA A 7 17.99 -16.62 50.05
N PRO A 8 17.71 -17.87 49.62
CA PRO A 8 16.94 -18.14 48.40
C PRO A 8 15.46 -18.48 48.67
N ALA A 9 14.67 -18.27 47.61
CA ALA A 9 13.45 -18.99 47.23
C ALA A 9 12.23 -18.98 48.18
N GLN A 10 11.20 -18.23 47.77
CA GLN A 10 9.81 -18.62 48.07
C GLN A 10 9.00 -18.76 46.78
N SER A 11 8.46 -19.96 46.64
CA SER A 11 7.53 -20.43 45.62
C SER A 11 6.16 -19.76 45.76
N SER A 12 5.72 -19.02 44.75
CA SER A 12 4.31 -18.60 44.66
C SER A 12 3.47 -19.65 43.94
N VAL A 13 2.64 -20.29 44.75
CA VAL A 13 1.54 -21.19 44.45
C VAL A 13 0.62 -20.66 43.34
N GLY A 14 0.27 -21.56 42.42
CA GLY A 14 -0.60 -21.29 41.27
C GLY A 14 -2.00 -20.84 41.65
N ARG A 15 -2.44 -19.74 41.04
CA ARG A 15 -3.85 -19.35 41.00
C ARG A 15 -4.51 -19.98 39.77
N LYS A 16 -5.43 -20.91 40.04
CA LYS A 16 -6.46 -21.40 39.10
C LYS A 16 -7.32 -20.21 38.66
N SER A 17 -7.21 -19.79 37.40
CA SER A 17 -8.21 -18.91 36.78
C SER A 17 -9.31 -19.75 36.14
N ARG A 18 -10.52 -19.41 36.55
CA ARG A 18 -11.80 -20.06 36.26
C ARG A 18 -12.22 -19.78 34.82
N ILE A 19 -12.76 -20.81 34.20
CA ILE A 19 -13.46 -20.86 32.91
C ILE A 19 -14.58 -19.80 32.87
N GLY A 20 -14.66 -19.04 31.77
CA GLY A 20 -15.71 -18.05 31.53
C GLY A 20 -15.61 -17.41 30.14
N GLU A 21 -16.29 -18.05 29.19
CA GLU A 21 -16.98 -17.47 28.02
C GLU A 21 -16.17 -16.87 26.83
N GLY A 22 -16.37 -17.51 25.67
CA GLY A 22 -16.71 -16.76 24.45
C GLY A 22 -15.60 -16.47 23.45
N LYS A 23 -14.91 -17.49 22.90
CA LYS A 23 -14.25 -17.36 21.60
C LYS A 23 -14.45 -18.62 20.73
N PRO A 24 -15.00 -18.50 19.50
CA PRO A 24 -15.14 -19.65 18.61
C PRO A 24 -13.75 -20.12 18.13
N SER A 25 -13.43 -21.38 18.40
CA SER A 25 -12.19 -22.00 17.91
C SER A 25 -12.27 -22.21 16.39
N MET A 26 -11.36 -21.60 15.65
CA MET A 26 -11.17 -21.78 14.20
C MET A 26 -10.36 -23.05 13.85
N LEU A 27 -10.35 -24.05 14.72
CA LEU A 27 -9.70 -25.33 14.45
C LEU A 27 -10.66 -26.25 13.68
N PRO A 28 -10.27 -26.79 12.51
CA PRO A 28 -11.09 -27.74 11.78
C PRO A 28 -11.29 -29.01 12.60
N LYS A 29 -12.54 -29.36 12.87
CA LYS A 29 -12.91 -30.59 13.58
C LYS A 29 -12.41 -31.82 12.83
N PRO A 30 -11.84 -32.84 13.52
CA PRO A 30 -11.49 -34.11 12.89
C PRO A 30 -12.76 -34.82 12.41
N ARG A 31 -12.77 -35.22 11.14
CA ARG A 31 -13.87 -36.01 10.54
C ARG A 31 -13.95 -37.38 11.21
N ARG A 32 -15.14 -37.72 11.70
CA ARG A 32 -15.47 -39.10 12.12
C ARG A 32 -15.40 -40.04 10.91
N PRO A 33 -14.84 -41.25 11.07
CA PRO A 33 -14.91 -42.30 10.06
C PRO A 33 -16.28 -42.98 10.12
N GLY A 34 -16.94 -43.09 8.97
CA GLY A 34 -18.21 -43.83 8.82
C GLY A 34 -19.42 -42.94 8.57
N SER A 35 -19.54 -42.46 7.33
CA SER A 35 -20.82 -42.07 6.76
C SER A 35 -20.74 -42.26 5.25
N THR A 36 -20.89 -43.51 4.83
CA THR A 36 -21.36 -43.85 3.50
C THR A 36 -22.82 -43.41 3.44
N ASP A 37 -23.14 -42.34 2.70
CA ASP A 37 -24.26 -42.43 1.76
C ASP A 37 -24.28 -41.30 0.73
N ARG A 38 -24.79 -41.72 -0.43
CA ARG A 38 -24.79 -41.13 -1.77
C ARG A 38 -25.67 -39.87 -1.90
N GLN A 39 -25.32 -38.99 -2.85
CA GLN A 39 -25.99 -38.79 -4.16
C GLN A 39 -25.42 -37.49 -4.80
N SER A 40 -24.67 -37.60 -5.89
CA SER A 40 -25.12 -37.45 -7.29
C SER A 40 -25.42 -36.00 -7.73
N THR A 41 -24.55 -35.47 -8.60
CA THR A 41 -24.81 -34.57 -9.76
C THR A 41 -23.43 -34.22 -10.34
N GLU A 42 -22.96 -34.95 -11.35
CA GLU A 42 -23.19 -34.68 -12.78
C GLU A 42 -22.66 -33.30 -13.20
N ALA A 43 -21.35 -33.20 -13.48
CA ALA A 43 -20.78 -32.14 -14.31
C ALA A 43 -19.65 -32.71 -15.15
N ARG A 44 -20.02 -33.00 -16.41
CA ARG A 44 -19.23 -33.47 -17.54
C ARG A 44 -17.86 -32.80 -17.66
N ARG A 45 -16.80 -33.60 -17.74
CA ARG A 45 -15.55 -33.25 -18.42
C ARG A 45 -15.50 -34.01 -19.75
N PRO A 46 -15.30 -33.35 -20.90
CA PRO A 46 -14.93 -34.06 -22.12
C PRO A 46 -13.42 -34.33 -22.12
N SER A 47 -13.08 -35.62 -22.22
CA SER A 47 -11.78 -36.09 -22.66
C SER A 47 -11.78 -36.10 -24.19
N THR A 48 -10.84 -35.41 -24.83
CA THR A 48 -10.54 -35.60 -26.24
C THR A 48 -9.04 -35.83 -26.42
N ALA A 49 -8.77 -37.09 -26.77
CA ALA A 49 -7.84 -37.59 -27.78
C ALA A 49 -6.47 -36.92 -27.95
N GLY A 50 -5.45 -37.78 -27.93
CA GLY A 50 -4.06 -37.40 -28.16
C GLY A 50 -3.73 -37.10 -29.61
N HIS A 51 -2.59 -36.45 -29.78
CA HIS A 51 -1.80 -36.52 -30.99
C HIS A 51 -0.33 -36.67 -30.62
N ARG A 52 0.27 -37.69 -31.22
CA ARG A 52 1.71 -37.90 -31.35
C ARG A 52 2.30 -36.77 -32.23
N SER A 53 3.58 -36.46 -31.99
CA SER A 53 4.66 -36.50 -32.99
C SER A 53 5.68 -35.35 -32.87
N SER A 54 6.97 -35.75 -32.90
CA SER A 54 8.13 -35.07 -33.51
C SER A 54 8.61 -33.74 -32.88
N SER A 55 9.85 -33.58 -32.38
CA SER A 55 11.18 -33.79 -32.99
C SER A 55 11.38 -33.05 -34.32
N ALA A 56 11.83 -31.79 -34.26
CA ALA A 56 12.85 -31.19 -35.14
C ALA A 56 13.08 -29.69 -34.82
N GLU A 57 14.35 -29.35 -34.63
CA GLU A 57 15.12 -28.10 -34.79
C GLU A 57 14.45 -26.71 -34.95
N PRO A 58 15.08 -25.64 -34.41
CA PRO A 58 14.68 -24.25 -34.65
C PRO A 58 15.41 -23.64 -35.87
N ALA A 59 14.68 -22.99 -36.75
CA ALA A 59 15.25 -22.15 -37.81
C ALA A 59 14.82 -20.68 -37.68
N ARG A 60 15.85 -19.84 -37.44
CA ARG A 60 16.15 -18.55 -38.06
C ARG A 60 15.00 -17.55 -38.32
N ASN A 61 15.07 -16.45 -37.58
CA ASN A 61 14.48 -15.15 -37.92
C ASN A 61 15.09 -14.57 -39.21
N THR A 62 14.25 -14.12 -40.14
CA THR A 62 14.57 -13.01 -41.06
C THR A 62 13.29 -12.33 -41.58
N PHE A 63 13.18 -11.04 -41.27
CA PHE A 63 12.53 -9.92 -41.95
C PHE A 63 11.50 -10.14 -43.08
N GLY A 64 10.41 -9.37 -42.99
CA GLY A 64 9.96 -8.56 -44.13
C GLY A 64 8.44 -8.49 -44.37
N GLY A 65 7.95 -7.26 -44.58
CA GLY A 65 6.84 -7.00 -45.49
C GLY A 65 5.46 -6.77 -44.86
N GLY A 66 5.10 -5.49 -44.68
CA GLY A 66 3.74 -5.11 -44.32
C GLY A 66 2.74 -5.18 -45.47
N ARG A 67 1.45 -5.00 -45.15
CA ARG A 67 0.48 -4.24 -45.96
C ARG A 67 -0.85 -4.07 -45.23
N LEU A 68 -1.46 -2.94 -45.56
CA LEU A 68 -2.68 -2.30 -45.06
C LEU A 68 -3.97 -3.01 -45.54
N SER A 69 -5.05 -2.89 -44.76
CA SER A 69 -6.47 -2.71 -45.19
C SER A 69 -7.35 -2.67 -43.93
N ARG A 70 -8.02 -1.57 -43.56
CA ARG A 70 -9.15 -0.83 -44.18
C ARG A 70 -10.44 -1.65 -44.15
N GLU A 71 -11.22 -1.49 -43.10
CA GLU A 71 -12.68 -1.66 -43.15
C GLU A 71 -13.38 -0.50 -42.45
N ALA A 72 -14.31 0.10 -43.19
CA ALA A 72 -15.21 1.15 -42.77
C ALA A 72 -16.48 0.52 -42.20
N SER A 73 -17.09 1.15 -41.20
CA SER A 73 -18.47 0.84 -40.81
C SER A 73 -19.25 2.13 -40.62
N ALA A 74 -20.26 2.27 -41.47
CA ALA A 74 -21.22 3.34 -41.54
C ALA A 74 -22.29 3.18 -40.47
N THR A 75 -22.75 4.29 -39.88
CA THR A 75 -24.06 4.36 -39.24
C THR A 75 -24.78 5.65 -39.64
N LYS A 76 -26.02 5.46 -40.08
CA LYS A 76 -27.01 6.46 -40.53
C LYS A 76 -27.45 7.36 -39.38
N LEU A 77 -27.63 8.65 -39.63
CA LEU A 77 -28.38 9.58 -38.78
C LEU A 77 -29.52 10.23 -39.58
N PRO A 78 -30.73 10.37 -39.01
CA PRO A 78 -31.81 11.12 -39.62
C PRO A 78 -31.62 12.64 -39.46
N ILE A 79 -31.95 13.34 -40.54
CA ILE A 79 -31.94 14.80 -40.70
C ILE A 79 -33.30 15.35 -40.24
N ASN A 80 -33.32 16.09 -39.12
CA ASN A 80 -34.01 17.37 -38.93
C ASN A 80 -34.22 17.74 -37.44
N GLY A 81 -33.86 18.98 -37.09
CA GLY A 81 -34.42 19.69 -35.93
C GLY A 81 -33.44 20.00 -34.80
N ARG A 82 -32.92 21.24 -34.79
CA ARG A 82 -32.24 21.99 -33.69
C ARG A 82 -31.34 21.19 -32.73
N THR A 83 -30.04 21.48 -32.76
CA THR A 83 -29.06 20.73 -31.97
C THR A 83 -29.31 20.86 -30.45
N PRO A 84 -29.31 19.76 -29.69
CA PRO A 84 -29.39 19.76 -28.22
C PRO A 84 -28.24 20.51 -27.50
N SER A 85 -27.27 21.04 -28.25
CA SER A 85 -26.08 21.69 -27.72
C SER A 85 -26.31 23.13 -27.26
N GLU A 86 -27.24 23.86 -27.90
CA GLU A 86 -27.57 25.25 -27.56
C GLU A 86 -28.41 25.34 -26.28
N ASP A 87 -29.38 24.42 -26.11
CA ASP A 87 -30.17 24.31 -24.88
C ASP A 87 -29.33 23.85 -23.68
N ARG A 88 -28.31 23.00 -23.91
CA ARG A 88 -27.38 22.60 -22.85
C ARG A 88 -26.47 23.74 -22.40
N LYS A 89 -26.00 24.58 -23.34
CA LYS A 89 -25.19 25.76 -23.00
C LYS A 89 -26.00 26.77 -22.21
N SER A 90 -27.22 27.07 -22.65
CA SER A 90 -28.14 27.99 -21.96
C SER A 90 -28.50 27.50 -20.55
N ARG A 91 -28.80 26.20 -20.38
CA ARG A 91 -29.00 25.61 -19.05
C ARG A 91 -27.74 25.64 -18.19
N SER A 92 -26.56 25.38 -18.74
CA SER A 92 -25.30 25.45 -17.96
C SER A 92 -24.98 26.86 -17.48
N LEU A 93 -25.27 27.87 -18.30
CA LEU A 93 -25.13 29.28 -17.93
C LEU A 93 -26.14 29.65 -16.85
N GLN A 94 -27.39 29.18 -16.96
CA GLN A 94 -28.40 29.35 -15.93
C GLN A 94 -27.95 28.72 -14.60
N THR A 95 -27.44 27.49 -14.61
CA THR A 95 -26.94 26.83 -13.39
C THR A 95 -25.73 27.53 -12.78
N ARG A 96 -24.84 28.11 -13.60
CA ARG A 96 -23.69 28.91 -13.12
C ARG A 96 -24.15 30.24 -12.52
N LEU A 97 -25.16 30.87 -13.13
CA LEU A 97 -25.78 32.10 -12.65
C LEU A 97 -26.52 31.87 -11.32
N ASP A 98 -27.29 30.78 -11.22
CA ASP A 98 -28.00 30.40 -9.99
C ASP A 98 -27.03 30.12 -8.84
N ARG A 99 -25.88 29.49 -9.13
CA ARG A 99 -24.81 29.31 -8.13
C ARG A 99 -24.16 30.64 -7.74
N ALA A 100 -23.85 31.52 -8.68
CA ALA A 100 -23.26 32.82 -8.38
C ALA A 100 -24.21 33.73 -7.60
N LEU A 101 -25.51 33.74 -7.94
CA LEU A 101 -26.55 34.44 -7.20
C LEU A 101 -26.76 33.83 -5.81
N ALA A 102 -26.64 32.51 -5.65
CA ALA A 102 -26.63 31.88 -4.34
C ALA A 102 -25.41 32.31 -3.51
N PHE A 103 -24.22 32.37 -4.09
CA PHE A 103 -23.02 32.91 -3.42
C PHE A 103 -23.15 34.39 -3.06
N GLN A 104 -23.78 35.21 -3.91
CA GLN A 104 -24.04 36.62 -3.63
C GLN A 104 -25.12 36.81 -2.55
N ALA A 105 -26.15 35.95 -2.51
CA ALA A 105 -27.15 35.90 -1.45
C ALA A 105 -26.54 35.45 -0.10
N LEU A 106 -25.53 34.58 -0.14
CA LEU A 106 -24.75 34.18 1.04
C LEU A 106 -23.72 35.23 1.47
N ALA A 107 -23.14 36.00 0.54
CA ALA A 107 -22.23 37.10 0.85
C ALA A 107 -22.97 38.34 1.38
N SER A 108 -24.23 38.54 0.97
CA SER A 108 -25.13 39.59 1.48
C SER A 108 -25.90 39.18 2.74
N ARG A 109 -25.36 38.23 3.51
CA ARG A 109 -25.93 37.71 4.77
C ARG A 109 -25.89 38.75 5.88
N GLY A 110 -26.80 39.71 5.75
CA GLY A 110 -27.31 40.61 6.77
C GLY A 110 -28.81 40.92 6.57
N GLY A 111 -29.51 40.26 5.63
CA GLY A 111 -30.93 40.50 5.41
C GLY A 111 -31.65 39.30 4.79
N ALA A 112 -32.44 38.61 5.61
CA ALA A 112 -33.30 37.51 5.19
C ALA A 112 -34.27 37.95 4.07
N SER A 113 -34.06 37.47 2.85
CA SER A 113 -35.08 37.54 1.80
C SER A 113 -35.01 36.30 0.89
N ASN A 114 -36.01 35.46 1.12
CA ASN A 114 -36.47 34.25 0.41
C ASN A 114 -35.95 34.00 -1.01
N MET A 115 -35.55 32.74 -1.24
CA MET A 115 -35.10 32.15 -2.50
C MET A 115 -36.22 32.00 -3.56
N THR A 116 -36.87 33.08 -4.00
CA THR A 116 -37.70 33.04 -5.22
C THR A 116 -36.80 33.20 -6.46
N LEU A 117 -36.12 32.12 -6.84
CA LEU A 117 -35.14 32.02 -7.93
C LEU A 117 -35.72 32.11 -9.36
N VAL A 118 -36.99 32.45 -9.55
CA VAL A 118 -37.59 32.53 -10.90
C VAL A 118 -38.49 33.75 -11.03
N ARG A 119 -37.94 34.94 -10.78
CA ARG A 119 -38.54 36.17 -11.31
C ARG A 119 -37.69 36.66 -12.48
N PRO A 120 -38.30 37.15 -13.57
CA PRO A 120 -37.54 37.73 -14.68
C PRO A 120 -36.60 38.79 -14.13
N LEU A 121 -35.32 38.68 -14.48
CA LEU A 121 -34.27 39.61 -14.06
C LEU A 121 -34.68 41.02 -14.50
N THR A 122 -35.20 41.83 -13.57
CA THR A 122 -35.60 43.21 -13.88
C THR A 122 -34.38 44.00 -14.31
N ILE A 123 -34.54 44.97 -15.22
CA ILE A 123 -33.44 45.85 -15.67
C ILE A 123 -32.68 46.44 -14.48
N ALA A 124 -33.39 46.92 -13.45
CA ALA A 124 -32.78 47.45 -12.23
C ALA A 124 -31.82 46.44 -11.58
N ARG A 125 -32.27 45.20 -11.35
CA ARG A 125 -31.43 44.14 -10.79
C ARG A 125 -30.23 43.78 -11.67
N PHE A 126 -30.40 43.75 -12.99
CA PHE A 126 -29.28 43.54 -13.91
C PHE A 126 -28.21 44.62 -13.74
N VAL A 127 -28.62 45.89 -13.71
CA VAL A 127 -27.73 47.05 -13.53
C VAL A 127 -27.03 46.99 -12.18
N ASP A 128 -27.74 46.67 -11.10
CA ASP A 128 -27.16 46.54 -9.76
C ASP A 128 -26.08 45.45 -9.72
N ILE A 129 -26.35 44.28 -10.32
CA ILE A 129 -25.42 43.15 -10.36
C ILE A 129 -24.18 43.49 -11.19
N VAL A 130 -24.38 44.02 -12.40
CA VAL A 130 -23.27 44.40 -13.30
C VAL A 130 -22.47 45.54 -12.69
N GLY A 131 -23.12 46.54 -12.10
CA GLY A 131 -22.47 47.65 -11.41
C GLY A 131 -21.64 47.18 -10.22
N ALA A 132 -22.16 46.28 -9.39
CA ALA A 132 -21.42 45.68 -8.29
C ALA A 132 -20.19 44.90 -8.78
N LEU A 133 -20.34 44.06 -9.81
CA LEU A 133 -19.24 43.30 -10.40
C LEU A 133 -18.18 44.22 -11.01
N LEU A 134 -18.58 45.24 -11.76
CA LEU A 134 -17.66 46.22 -12.34
C LEU A 134 -16.94 46.99 -11.24
N ALA A 135 -17.63 47.45 -10.20
CA ALA A 135 -17.00 48.14 -9.07
C ALA A 135 -15.94 47.27 -8.38
N THR A 136 -16.17 45.95 -8.27
CA THR A 136 -15.13 45.04 -7.74
C THR A 136 -13.91 44.90 -8.65
N ILE A 137 -14.09 44.97 -9.97
CA ILE A 137 -13.01 44.87 -10.95
C ILE A 137 -12.22 46.18 -11.04
N THR A 138 -12.91 47.31 -11.20
CA THR A 138 -12.28 48.62 -11.46
C THR A 138 -11.82 49.32 -10.18
N ARG A 139 -12.33 48.91 -9.01
CA ARG A 139 -12.15 49.60 -7.72
C ARG A 139 -12.58 51.07 -7.73
N ASP A 140 -13.33 51.49 -8.75
CA ASP A 140 -13.83 52.84 -8.90
C ASP A 140 -15.36 52.82 -8.98
N ALA A 141 -16.00 53.44 -8.00
CA ALA A 141 -17.43 53.31 -7.75
C ALA A 141 -18.31 54.22 -8.63
N LYS A 142 -17.72 55.03 -9.52
CA LYS A 142 -18.45 56.02 -10.30
C LYS A 142 -18.81 55.52 -11.70
N LEU A 143 -19.65 54.48 -11.78
CA LEU A 143 -20.44 54.29 -13.01
C LEU A 143 -21.57 55.31 -12.99
N ASN A 144 -21.53 56.29 -13.91
CA ASN A 144 -22.61 57.26 -14.06
C ASN A 144 -23.78 56.58 -14.77
N ASN A 145 -24.88 56.34 -14.05
CA ASN A 145 -26.04 55.58 -14.53
C ASN A 145 -26.78 56.26 -15.70
N ASP A 146 -26.49 57.54 -15.97
CA ASP A 146 -27.26 58.36 -16.90
C ASP A 146 -26.97 58.09 -18.39
N ASN A 147 -25.87 57.42 -18.73
CA ASN A 147 -25.42 57.28 -20.14
C ASN A 147 -25.74 55.95 -20.83
N TYR A 148 -26.43 55.02 -20.16
CA TYR A 148 -26.59 53.67 -20.70
C TYR A 148 -27.90 53.50 -21.49
N SER A 149 -27.97 54.13 -22.67
CA SER A 149 -29.10 53.99 -23.61
C SER A 149 -29.34 52.54 -24.05
N TRP A 150 -28.30 51.70 -24.06
CA TRP A 150 -28.37 50.28 -24.41
C TRP A 150 -29.10 49.42 -23.36
N LEU A 151 -29.22 49.88 -22.10
CA LEU A 151 -29.97 49.16 -21.06
C LEU A 151 -31.47 49.08 -21.36
N LYS A 152 -32.02 50.04 -22.11
CA LYS A 152 -33.41 49.98 -22.58
C LYS A 152 -33.65 48.77 -23.50
N ALA A 153 -32.63 48.29 -24.20
CA ALA A 153 -32.71 47.13 -25.09
C ALA A 153 -32.58 45.78 -24.36
N VAL A 154 -32.06 45.75 -23.14
CA VAL A 154 -31.84 44.51 -22.35
C VAL A 154 -33.15 43.80 -21.99
N ASN A 155 -34.27 44.54 -21.96
CA ASN A 155 -35.60 43.97 -21.69
C ASN A 155 -36.27 43.31 -22.92
N THR A 156 -35.62 43.35 -24.08
CA THR A 156 -36.12 42.61 -25.24
C THR A 156 -35.77 41.13 -25.08
N LEU A 157 -36.71 40.25 -25.40
CA LEU A 157 -36.56 38.79 -25.25
C LEU A 157 -35.27 38.25 -25.88
N HIS A 158 -34.79 38.89 -26.95
CA HIS A 158 -33.57 38.50 -27.67
C HIS A 158 -32.26 38.99 -27.03
N ALA A 159 -32.28 40.05 -26.22
CA ALA A 159 -31.09 40.58 -25.56
C ALA A 159 -30.76 39.85 -24.24
N PHE A 160 -31.75 39.15 -23.67
CA PHE A 160 -31.60 38.46 -22.38
C PHE A 160 -30.45 37.42 -22.34
N PRO A 161 -30.26 36.54 -23.34
CA PRO A 161 -29.13 35.60 -23.33
C PRO A 161 -27.76 36.29 -23.36
N HIS A 162 -27.63 37.41 -24.06
CA HIS A 162 -26.40 38.21 -24.11
C HIS A 162 -26.12 38.89 -22.78
N ALA A 163 -27.14 39.37 -22.09
CA ALA A 163 -27.03 39.94 -20.75
C ALA A 163 -26.55 38.90 -19.72
N LEU A 164 -27.08 37.68 -19.77
CA LEU A 164 -26.61 36.58 -18.92
C LEU A 164 -25.17 36.17 -19.25
N ALA A 165 -24.81 36.12 -20.54
CA ALA A 165 -23.45 35.83 -20.95
C ALA A 165 -22.45 36.88 -20.44
N LEU A 166 -22.84 38.16 -20.43
CA LEU A 166 -22.02 39.23 -19.87
C LEU A 166 -21.83 39.08 -18.35
N ILE A 167 -22.90 38.80 -17.60
CA ILE A 167 -22.79 38.55 -16.14
C ILE A 167 -21.87 37.37 -15.87
N ALA A 168 -22.02 36.26 -16.61
CA ALA A 168 -21.17 35.09 -16.46
C ALA A 168 -19.69 35.41 -16.75
N TYR A 169 -19.41 36.21 -17.79
CA TYR A 169 -18.06 36.65 -18.12
C TYR A 169 -17.46 37.54 -17.01
N LEU A 170 -18.23 38.51 -16.48
CA LEU A 170 -17.78 39.39 -15.40
C LEU A 170 -17.50 38.60 -14.12
N LEU A 171 -18.32 37.60 -13.79
CA LEU A 171 -18.10 36.71 -12.65
C LEU A 171 -16.81 35.88 -12.82
N ASP A 172 -16.57 35.32 -14.00
CA ASP A 172 -15.34 34.59 -14.29
C ASP A 172 -14.12 35.52 -14.18
N LEU A 173 -14.23 36.77 -14.62
CA LEU A 173 -13.17 37.76 -14.49
C LEU A 173 -12.89 38.14 -13.04
N VAL A 174 -13.93 38.41 -12.23
CA VAL A 174 -13.79 38.68 -10.79
C VAL A 174 -13.13 37.50 -10.09
N ASN A 175 -13.58 36.28 -10.37
CA ASN A 175 -12.99 35.07 -9.80
C ASN A 175 -11.52 34.93 -10.20
N HIS A 176 -11.16 35.20 -11.46
CA HIS A 176 -9.78 35.16 -11.92
C HIS A 176 -8.90 36.20 -11.21
N ILE A 177 -9.39 37.44 -11.04
CA ILE A 177 -8.66 38.50 -10.33
C ILE A 177 -8.50 38.14 -8.86
N TYR A 178 -9.56 37.66 -8.22
CA TYR A 178 -9.56 37.28 -6.81
C TYR A 178 -8.65 36.09 -6.52
N LEU A 179 -8.71 35.04 -7.35
CA LEU A 179 -7.83 33.88 -7.24
C LEU A 179 -6.37 34.26 -7.43
N ARG A 180 -6.07 35.13 -8.40
CA ARG A 180 -4.70 35.63 -8.61
C ARG A 180 -4.21 36.47 -7.43
N SER A 181 -5.08 37.29 -6.85
CA SER A 181 -4.76 38.07 -5.66
C SER A 181 -4.56 37.19 -4.42
N LEU A 182 -5.37 36.14 -4.25
CA LEU A 182 -5.19 35.15 -3.20
C LEU A 182 -3.89 34.38 -3.38
N GLN A 183 -3.60 33.95 -4.61
CA GLN A 183 -2.36 33.24 -4.96
C GLN A 183 -1.13 34.08 -4.61
N ALA A 184 -1.16 35.38 -4.92
CA ALA A 184 -0.11 36.33 -4.55
C ALA A 184 -0.02 36.55 -3.02
N MET A 185 -1.15 36.70 -2.31
CA MET A 185 -1.14 36.86 -0.84
C MET A 185 -0.64 35.62 -0.10
N LEU A 186 -0.94 34.43 -0.62
CA LEU A 186 -0.49 33.17 -0.05
C LEU A 186 0.99 32.88 -0.35
N GLY A 187 1.67 33.73 -1.14
CA GLY A 187 3.04 33.49 -1.58
C GLY A 187 3.18 32.19 -2.35
N ILE A 188 2.10 31.71 -2.97
CA ILE A 188 2.12 30.55 -3.86
C ILE A 188 2.55 31.05 -5.23
N ASP A 189 3.79 31.52 -5.27
CA ASP A 189 4.41 31.96 -6.50
C ASP A 189 4.69 30.74 -7.38
N ASP A 190 4.63 30.92 -8.69
CA ASP A 190 4.96 29.85 -9.65
C ASP A 190 6.38 29.31 -9.41
N GLU A 191 7.28 30.13 -8.87
CA GLU A 191 8.60 29.75 -8.39
C GLU A 191 8.53 28.72 -7.25
N ARG A 192 7.68 28.95 -6.25
CA ARG A 192 7.51 28.03 -5.13
C ARG A 192 6.88 26.71 -5.58
N ILE A 193 5.95 26.77 -6.53
CA ILE A 193 5.38 25.57 -7.16
C ILE A 193 6.50 24.80 -7.90
N ALA A 194 7.34 25.48 -8.68
CA ALA A 194 8.44 24.87 -9.40
C ALA A 194 9.48 24.25 -8.44
N GLU A 195 9.83 24.94 -7.35
CA GLU A 195 10.69 24.41 -6.29
C GLU A 195 10.11 23.15 -5.66
N LEU A 196 8.83 23.16 -5.31
CA LEU A 196 8.15 21.99 -4.73
C LEU A 196 8.11 20.83 -5.73
N GLN A 197 7.86 21.10 -7.01
CA GLN A 197 7.90 20.08 -8.06
C GLN A 197 9.31 19.49 -8.23
N GLN A 198 10.35 20.32 -8.21
CA GLN A 198 11.73 19.84 -8.26
C GLN A 198 12.09 19.01 -7.02
N LEU A 199 11.63 19.43 -5.85
CA LEU A 199 11.86 18.74 -4.59
C LEU A 199 11.13 17.39 -4.56
N ILE A 200 9.87 17.32 -5.00
CA ILE A 200 9.13 16.06 -5.20
C ILE A 200 9.92 15.13 -6.13
N LYS A 201 10.33 15.63 -7.30
CA LYS A 201 11.09 14.84 -8.28
C LYS A 201 12.41 14.32 -7.69
N LYS A 202 13.10 15.13 -6.90
CA LYS A 202 14.33 14.73 -6.19
C LYS A 202 14.04 13.60 -5.20
N TYR A 203 13.01 13.72 -4.37
CA TYR A 203 12.64 12.67 -3.42
C TYR A 203 12.19 11.38 -4.13
N GLU A 204 11.46 11.47 -5.23
CA GLU A 204 11.09 10.31 -6.05
C GLU A 204 12.33 9.55 -6.56
N THR A 205 13.33 10.27 -7.07
CA THR A 205 14.60 9.66 -7.51
C THR A 205 15.37 9.04 -6.35
N CYS A 206 15.48 9.72 -5.21
CA CYS A 206 16.15 9.17 -4.03
C CYS A 206 15.46 7.90 -3.51
N LEU A 207 14.12 7.87 -3.52
CA LEU A 207 13.35 6.73 -3.06
C LEU A 207 13.47 5.53 -4.00
N HIS A 208 13.49 5.77 -5.32
CA HIS A 208 13.83 4.73 -6.30
C HIS A 208 15.23 4.16 -6.06
N ASP A 209 16.24 5.02 -5.84
CA ASP A 209 17.59 4.56 -5.55
C ASP A 209 17.69 3.75 -4.25
N GLU A 210 16.97 4.13 -3.20
CA GLU A 210 16.96 3.38 -1.93
C GLU A 210 16.29 2.02 -2.08
N THR A 211 15.15 1.96 -2.77
CA THR A 211 14.49 0.67 -3.06
C THR A 211 15.35 -0.22 -3.95
N GLU A 212 16.06 0.36 -4.92
CA GLU A 212 16.99 -0.38 -5.77
C GLU A 212 18.26 -0.81 -5.01
N ARG A 213 18.81 0.03 -4.12
CA ARG A 213 19.91 -0.38 -3.23
C ARG A 213 19.47 -1.51 -2.30
N ALA A 214 18.25 -1.46 -1.78
CA ALA A 214 17.69 -2.50 -0.93
C ALA A 214 17.48 -3.81 -1.71
N SER A 215 17.00 -3.74 -2.96
CA SER A 215 16.82 -4.92 -3.81
C SER A 215 18.17 -5.54 -4.19
N ARG A 216 19.16 -4.73 -4.60
CA ARG A 216 20.53 -5.17 -4.86
C ARG A 216 21.19 -5.78 -3.63
N GLY A 217 20.96 -5.21 -2.44
CA GLY A 217 21.44 -5.77 -1.18
C GLY A 217 20.84 -7.14 -0.86
N LYS A 218 19.55 -7.35 -1.13
CA LYS A 218 18.89 -8.67 -0.98
C LYS A 218 19.42 -9.69 -1.99
N GLU A 219 19.62 -9.28 -3.24
CA GLU A 219 20.18 -10.13 -4.29
C GLU A 219 21.62 -10.54 -3.96
N ALA A 220 22.45 -9.60 -3.49
CA ALA A 220 23.82 -9.90 -3.04
C ALA A 220 23.84 -10.96 -1.93
N ARG A 221 22.96 -10.84 -0.92
CA ARG A 221 22.82 -11.84 0.16
C ARG A 221 22.31 -13.19 -0.36
N PHE A 222 21.46 -13.20 -1.39
CA PHE A 222 21.01 -14.44 -2.02
C PHE A 222 22.15 -15.13 -2.77
N VAL A 223 22.92 -14.37 -3.56
CA VAL A 223 24.09 -14.87 -4.29
C VAL A 223 25.14 -15.41 -3.33
N GLU A 224 25.42 -14.70 -2.24
CA GLU A 224 26.36 -15.14 -1.20
C GLU A 224 25.90 -16.45 -0.54
N ARG A 225 24.62 -16.55 -0.14
CA ARG A 225 24.05 -17.79 0.40
C ARG A 225 24.13 -18.95 -0.60
N HIS A 226 23.81 -18.69 -1.87
CA HIS A 226 23.89 -19.71 -2.91
C HIS A 226 25.34 -20.16 -3.17
N ALA A 227 26.30 -19.22 -3.20
CA ALA A 227 27.73 -19.53 -3.32
C ALA A 227 28.25 -20.34 -2.12
N ALA A 228 27.83 -19.97 -0.90
CA ALA A 228 28.15 -20.71 0.32
C ALA A 228 27.61 -22.15 0.26
N LEU A 229 26.36 -22.35 -0.14
CA LEU A 229 25.76 -23.68 -0.32
C LEU A 229 26.48 -24.51 -1.38
N LEU A 230 26.84 -23.92 -2.53
CA LEU A 230 27.61 -24.60 -3.56
C LEU A 230 29.02 -24.97 -3.07
N SER A 231 29.67 -24.09 -2.30
CA SER A 231 30.98 -24.37 -1.70
C SER A 231 30.89 -25.53 -0.69
N ALA A 232 29.84 -25.55 0.15
CA ALA A 232 29.58 -26.61 1.11
C ALA A 232 29.30 -27.96 0.40
N LEU A 233 28.51 -27.96 -0.68
CA LEU A 233 28.27 -29.16 -1.48
C LEU A 233 29.55 -29.68 -2.16
N ARG A 234 30.42 -28.78 -2.63
CA ARG A 234 31.72 -29.15 -3.19
C ARG A 234 32.63 -29.75 -2.12
N ALA A 235 32.69 -29.13 -0.94
CA ALA A 235 33.45 -29.65 0.21
C ALA A 235 32.92 -31.01 0.66
N GLU A 236 31.60 -31.21 0.71
CA GLU A 236 31.01 -32.50 1.05
C GLU A 236 31.34 -33.57 0.01
N ARG A 237 31.26 -33.23 -1.29
CA ARG A 237 31.66 -34.15 -2.37
C ARG A 237 33.15 -34.48 -2.32
N ALA A 238 34.01 -33.51 -1.99
CA ALA A 238 35.44 -33.74 -1.80
C ALA A 238 35.70 -34.67 -0.62
N ALA A 239 35.10 -34.40 0.54
CA ALA A 239 35.19 -35.26 1.72
C ALA A 239 34.70 -36.69 1.43
N ARG A 240 33.64 -36.84 0.61
CA ARG A 240 33.16 -38.16 0.15
C ARG A 240 34.15 -38.88 -0.78
N ARG A 241 34.92 -38.15 -1.59
CA ARG A 241 35.98 -38.73 -2.42
C ARG A 241 37.19 -39.13 -1.58
N ASP A 242 37.54 -38.34 -0.57
CA ASP A 242 38.67 -38.63 0.30
C ASP A 242 38.38 -39.80 1.25
N CYS A 243 37.15 -39.93 1.77
CA CYS A 243 36.74 -41.13 2.52
C CYS A 243 36.39 -42.32 1.60
N GLY A 244 36.16 -42.05 0.31
CA GLY A 244 35.71 -42.99 -0.69
C GLY A 244 36.81 -43.58 -1.56
N LYS A 245 38.04 -43.03 -1.52
CA LYS A 245 39.25 -43.76 -1.90
C LYS A 245 39.37 -44.88 -0.87
N PRO A 246 38.96 -46.12 -1.19
CA PRO A 246 39.30 -47.20 -0.32
C PRO A 246 40.84 -47.26 -0.32
N ALA A 247 41.44 -47.75 0.76
CA ALA A 247 42.84 -48.12 0.78
C ALA A 247 43.12 -49.30 -0.19
N THR A 248 42.59 -49.28 -1.42
CA THR A 248 42.76 -50.29 -2.46
C THR A 248 44.07 -50.12 -3.22
N GLU A 249 44.64 -48.92 -3.27
CA GLU A 249 45.99 -48.74 -3.86
C GLU A 249 47.13 -49.07 -2.87
N ALA A 250 46.86 -49.08 -1.57
CA ALA A 250 47.81 -49.60 -0.56
C ALA A 250 47.62 -51.11 -0.28
N ARG A 251 46.63 -51.77 -0.91
CA ARG A 251 46.26 -53.16 -0.60
C ARG A 251 46.08 -54.07 -1.81
N SER A 252 46.22 -53.54 -3.04
CA SER A 252 46.42 -54.36 -4.25
C SER A 252 47.83 -54.94 -4.34
N GLY A 253 48.78 -54.41 -3.56
CA GLY A 253 50.12 -54.95 -3.38
C GLY A 253 50.33 -55.73 -2.08
N ASP A 254 49.30 -55.91 -1.25
CA ASP A 254 49.39 -56.82 -0.10
C ASP A 254 48.83 -58.19 -0.53
N PRO A 255 49.68 -59.16 -0.90
CA PRO A 255 49.25 -60.48 -1.35
C PRO A 255 48.34 -61.18 -0.33
N ASN A 256 48.32 -60.74 0.93
CA ASN A 256 47.43 -61.26 1.95
C ASN A 256 45.96 -60.86 1.77
N HIS A 257 45.64 -59.75 1.09
CA HIS A 257 44.24 -59.34 0.93
C HIS A 257 43.51 -60.10 -0.18
N LYS A 258 44.22 -60.39 -1.28
CA LYS A 258 43.72 -61.30 -2.31
C LYS A 258 43.62 -62.73 -1.78
N LYS A 259 44.63 -63.20 -1.03
CA LYS A 259 44.54 -64.46 -0.28
C LYS A 259 43.37 -64.47 0.71
N THR A 260 42.98 -63.36 1.34
CA THR A 260 41.83 -63.38 2.26
C THR A 260 40.49 -63.44 1.55
N LEU A 261 40.32 -62.77 0.40
CA LEU A 261 39.10 -62.91 -0.42
C LEU A 261 39.00 -64.28 -1.09
N ASP A 262 40.11 -64.77 -1.66
CA ASP A 262 40.18 -66.12 -2.23
C ASP A 262 40.00 -67.17 -1.12
N SER A 263 40.61 -66.99 0.07
CA SER A 263 40.33 -67.84 1.24
C SER A 263 38.89 -67.71 1.71
N CYS A 264 38.22 -66.58 1.53
CA CYS A 264 36.81 -66.42 1.91
C CYS A 264 35.90 -67.15 0.92
N VAL A 265 36.24 -67.15 -0.36
CA VAL A 265 35.51 -67.92 -1.38
C VAL A 265 35.77 -69.42 -1.19
N GLU A 266 37.02 -69.83 -0.97
CA GLU A 266 37.42 -71.20 -0.64
C GLU A 266 36.85 -71.65 0.70
N TYR A 267 36.80 -70.78 1.72
CA TYR A 267 36.15 -71.04 3.00
C TYR A 267 34.64 -71.15 2.86
N LYS A 268 34.01 -70.35 2.00
CA LYS A 268 32.58 -70.50 1.67
C LYS A 268 32.32 -71.80 0.92
N GLN A 269 33.12 -72.14 -0.07
CA GLN A 269 33.02 -73.42 -0.78
C GLN A 269 33.29 -74.60 0.15
N GLY A 270 34.29 -74.50 1.03
CA GLY A 270 34.61 -75.47 2.07
C GLY A 270 33.50 -75.63 3.10
N LEU A 271 32.86 -74.53 3.54
CA LEU A 271 31.67 -74.56 4.41
C LEU A 271 30.48 -75.20 3.71
N ILE A 272 30.27 -74.98 2.41
CA ILE A 272 29.22 -75.65 1.63
C ILE A 272 29.47 -77.17 1.61
N HIS A 273 30.70 -77.60 1.32
CA HIS A 273 31.06 -79.02 1.32
C HIS A 273 30.98 -79.67 2.72
N LEU A 274 31.46 -78.98 3.76
CA LEU A 274 31.38 -79.46 5.16
C LEU A 274 29.94 -79.49 5.67
N SER A 275 29.09 -78.54 5.25
CA SER A 275 27.67 -78.53 5.64
C SER A 275 26.90 -79.71 5.05
N ALA A 276 27.34 -80.27 3.91
CA ALA A 276 26.78 -81.49 3.35
C ALA A 276 27.12 -82.74 4.16
N GLN A 277 28.27 -82.76 4.85
CA GLN A 277 28.71 -83.88 5.70
C GLN A 277 28.26 -83.74 7.15
N PHE A 278 28.11 -82.50 7.64
CA PHE A 278 27.73 -82.19 9.02
C PHE A 278 26.55 -81.20 9.03
N PRO A 279 25.31 -81.70 8.95
CA PRO A 279 24.11 -80.86 8.83
C PRO A 279 23.95 -79.87 10.00
N HIS A 280 24.48 -80.21 11.18
CA HIS A 280 24.41 -79.35 12.36
C HIS A 280 25.24 -78.06 12.22
N LEU A 281 26.30 -78.05 11.40
CA LEU A 281 27.13 -76.86 11.14
C LEU A 281 26.49 -75.90 10.13
N ALA A 282 25.49 -76.33 9.36
CA ALA A 282 24.72 -75.44 8.47
C ALA A 282 24.01 -74.32 9.24
N SER A 283 23.75 -74.51 10.54
CA SER A 283 23.18 -73.50 11.43
C SER A 283 24.15 -72.36 11.79
N LEU A 284 25.47 -72.58 11.63
CA LEU A 284 26.53 -71.59 11.89
C LEU A 284 26.92 -70.77 10.66
N ALA A 285 26.44 -71.14 9.46
CA ALA A 285 26.60 -70.31 8.27
C ALA A 285 25.92 -68.96 8.54
N ILE A 286 26.72 -67.90 8.66
CA ILE A 286 26.23 -66.55 8.92
C ILE A 286 25.20 -66.20 7.84
N ASP A 287 23.94 -66.12 8.23
CA ASP A 287 22.87 -65.79 7.30
C ASP A 287 23.13 -64.40 6.72
N GLU A 288 23.54 -64.35 5.45
CA GLU A 288 23.78 -63.10 4.73
C GLU A 288 22.53 -62.20 4.73
N LYS A 289 21.34 -62.79 4.89
CA LYS A 289 20.10 -62.03 5.09
C LYS A 289 20.13 -61.29 6.41
N TRP A 290 20.60 -61.91 7.52
CA TRP A 290 20.71 -61.25 8.81
C TRP A 290 21.65 -60.04 8.77
N TYR A 291 22.84 -60.18 8.16
CA TYR A 291 23.76 -59.05 8.03
C TYR A 291 23.20 -57.94 7.13
N SER A 292 22.56 -58.31 6.02
CA SER A 292 21.91 -57.36 5.11
C SER A 292 20.74 -56.61 5.75
N VAL A 293 19.96 -57.29 6.60
CA VAL A 293 18.87 -56.69 7.39
C VAL A 293 19.44 -55.76 8.46
N ARG A 294 20.46 -56.19 9.20
CA ARG A 294 21.09 -55.37 10.25
C ARG A 294 21.76 -54.12 9.67
N ARG A 295 22.45 -54.24 8.53
CA ARG A 295 23.07 -53.11 7.82
C ARG A 295 22.02 -52.13 7.28
N ARG A 296 20.94 -52.62 6.66
CA ARG A 296 19.81 -51.77 6.22
C ARG A 296 19.15 -51.06 7.40
N SER A 297 18.93 -51.78 8.51
CA SER A 297 18.40 -51.21 9.74
C SER A 297 19.29 -50.10 10.29
N TRP A 298 20.60 -50.33 10.38
CA TRP A 298 21.56 -49.32 10.86
C TRP A 298 21.60 -48.07 9.97
N LEU A 299 21.66 -48.23 8.64
CA LEU A 299 21.64 -47.12 7.69
C LEU A 299 20.31 -46.35 7.77
N SER A 300 19.19 -47.04 7.93
CA SER A 300 17.87 -46.41 8.09
C SER A 300 17.79 -45.61 9.40
N GLY A 301 18.39 -46.10 10.49
CA GLY A 301 18.45 -45.40 11.77
C GLY A 301 19.32 -44.15 11.69
N ARG A 302 20.47 -44.24 11.03
CA ARG A 302 21.35 -43.07 10.81
C ARG A 302 20.69 -42.02 9.94
N ARG A 303 20.00 -42.41 8.86
CA ARG A 303 19.24 -41.50 8.00
C ARG A 303 18.13 -40.80 8.78
N ARG A 304 17.36 -41.55 9.59
CA ARG A 304 16.29 -40.98 10.44
C ARG A 304 16.81 -39.98 11.46
N ARG A 305 17.92 -40.28 12.15
CA ARG A 305 18.54 -39.32 13.09
C ARG A 305 19.05 -38.07 12.38
N TRP A 306 19.65 -38.22 11.21
CA TRP A 306 20.10 -37.09 10.41
C TRP A 306 18.94 -36.20 9.94
N THR A 307 17.86 -36.79 9.43
CA THR A 307 16.67 -36.02 9.02
C THR A 307 15.99 -35.34 10.20
N ALA A 308 15.94 -36.00 11.37
CA ALA A 308 15.39 -35.40 12.58
C ALA A 308 16.24 -34.21 13.07
N ALA A 309 17.56 -34.36 13.11
CA ALA A 309 18.48 -33.28 13.48
C ALA A 309 18.41 -32.10 12.49
N TRP A 310 18.28 -32.39 11.19
CA TRP A 310 18.11 -31.35 10.17
C TRP A 310 16.78 -30.61 10.34
N MET A 311 15.65 -31.33 10.51
CA MET A 311 14.34 -30.70 10.78
C MET A 311 14.35 -29.86 12.05
N GLN A 312 15.05 -30.30 13.10
CA GLN A 312 15.16 -29.54 14.35
C GLN A 312 15.93 -28.23 14.15
N ARG A 313 17.00 -28.22 13.37
CA ARG A 313 17.74 -26.99 13.04
C ARG A 313 16.90 -26.04 12.21
N GLU A 314 16.16 -26.57 11.25
CA GLU A 314 15.26 -25.76 10.42
C GLU A 314 14.16 -25.13 11.27
N GLN A 315 13.58 -25.89 12.19
CA GLN A 315 12.59 -25.40 13.14
C GLN A 315 13.16 -24.28 14.03
N GLN A 316 14.38 -24.45 14.54
CA GLN A 316 15.05 -23.41 15.33
C GLN A 316 15.33 -22.15 14.52
N ALA A 317 15.78 -22.29 13.27
CA ALA A 317 16.02 -21.15 12.39
C ALA A 317 14.72 -20.37 12.11
N LEU A 318 13.59 -21.07 11.90
CA LEU A 318 12.28 -20.45 11.72
C LEU A 318 11.80 -19.75 13.00
N GLU A 319 12.00 -20.35 14.18
CA GLU A 319 11.66 -19.73 15.46
C GLU A 319 12.49 -18.46 15.73
N GLU A 320 13.78 -18.47 15.38
CA GLU A 320 14.65 -17.29 15.42
C GLU A 320 14.16 -16.19 14.46
N GLU A 321 13.81 -16.54 13.22
CA GLU A 321 13.26 -15.58 12.24
C GLU A 321 11.95 -14.97 12.72
N VAL A 322 11.00 -15.78 13.21
CA VAL A 322 9.73 -15.31 13.77
C VAL A 322 9.97 -14.42 14.99
N SER A 323 10.93 -14.77 15.86
CA SER A 323 11.27 -13.94 17.03
C SER A 323 11.81 -12.58 16.58
N ARG A 324 12.65 -12.55 15.55
CA ARG A 324 13.21 -11.32 14.98
C ARG A 324 12.11 -10.46 14.37
N GLU A 325 11.26 -11.03 13.51
CA GLU A 325 10.12 -10.32 12.91
C GLU A 325 9.18 -9.77 13.99
N SER A 326 8.93 -10.53 15.06
CA SER A 326 8.11 -10.06 16.18
C SER A 326 8.74 -8.88 16.91
N SER A 327 10.07 -8.86 17.05
CA SER A 327 10.80 -7.74 17.68
C SER A 327 10.78 -6.49 16.80
N GLU A 328 10.99 -6.65 15.49
CA GLU A 328 10.93 -5.55 14.52
C GLU A 328 9.50 -4.98 14.48
N ALA A 329 8.46 -5.82 14.45
CA ALA A 329 7.06 -5.38 14.51
C ALA A 329 6.73 -4.62 15.81
N ALA A 330 7.31 -5.02 16.94
CA ALA A 330 7.17 -4.31 18.20
C ALA A 330 7.84 -2.91 18.16
N GLU A 331 9.02 -2.79 17.53
CA GLU A 331 9.69 -1.51 17.32
C GLU A 331 8.88 -0.57 16.43
N TRP A 332 8.36 -1.07 15.30
CA TRP A 332 7.47 -0.31 14.42
C TRP A 332 6.21 0.15 15.15
N SER A 333 5.64 -0.70 16.01
CA SER A 333 4.47 -0.34 16.82
C SER A 333 4.79 0.78 17.81
N ARG A 334 5.99 0.79 18.42
CA ARG A 334 6.45 1.88 19.30
C ARG A 334 6.62 3.19 18.53
N GLN A 335 7.27 3.15 17.37
CA GLN A 335 7.45 4.34 16.52
C GLN A 335 6.10 4.93 16.08
N LEU A 336 5.14 4.08 15.73
CA LEU A 336 3.79 4.52 15.39
C LEU A 336 3.08 5.16 16.60
N GLN A 337 3.28 4.63 17.80
CA GLN A 337 2.73 5.22 19.01
C GLN A 337 3.38 6.58 19.32
N ASP A 338 4.69 6.71 19.16
CA ASP A 338 5.41 7.96 19.38
C ASP A 338 4.97 9.06 18.41
N THR A 339 4.79 8.71 17.13
CA THR A 339 4.26 9.66 16.13
C THR A 339 2.83 10.09 16.44
N ARG A 340 1.96 9.18 16.89
CA ARG A 340 0.62 9.52 17.38
C ARG A 340 0.66 10.46 18.59
N ASN A 341 1.56 10.20 19.54
CA ASN A 341 1.72 11.07 20.71
C ASN A 341 2.19 12.47 20.31
N LYS A 342 3.14 12.58 19.36
CA LYS A 342 3.58 13.87 18.82
C LYS A 342 2.45 14.62 18.12
N LEU A 343 1.64 13.95 17.31
CA LEU A 343 0.46 14.57 16.67
C LEU A 343 -0.55 15.05 17.70
N ALA A 344 -0.80 14.27 18.76
CA ALA A 344 -1.68 14.69 19.84
C ALA A 344 -1.15 15.94 20.58
N ALA A 345 0.18 16.03 20.79
CA ALA A 345 0.82 17.21 21.37
C ALA A 345 0.66 18.45 20.48
N TYR A 346 0.92 18.34 19.17
CA TYR A 346 0.72 19.45 18.23
C TYR A 346 -0.74 19.92 18.16
N LEU A 347 -1.71 19.00 18.21
CA LEU A 347 -3.13 19.38 18.28
C LEU A 347 -3.49 20.08 19.59
N ALA A 348 -2.84 19.75 20.70
CA ALA A 348 -3.02 20.46 21.97
C ALA A 348 -2.41 21.87 21.91
N GLU A 349 -1.22 22.00 21.30
CA GLU A 349 -0.60 23.31 21.04
C GLU A 349 -1.48 24.19 20.14
N GLN A 350 -2.04 23.62 19.06
CA GLN A 350 -2.96 24.33 18.17
C GLN A 350 -4.15 24.91 18.93
N LYS A 351 -4.77 24.13 19.82
CA LYS A 351 -5.87 24.62 20.68
C LYS A 351 -5.44 25.74 21.61
N ASN A 352 -4.20 25.73 22.09
CA ASN A 352 -3.68 26.83 22.91
C ASN A 352 -3.50 28.09 22.07
N TYR A 353 -3.04 27.99 20.82
CA TYR A 353 -2.98 29.12 19.90
C TYR A 353 -4.37 29.68 19.59
N ASP A 354 -5.34 28.82 19.29
CA ASP A 354 -6.74 29.23 19.05
C ASP A 354 -7.32 29.98 20.27
N ARG A 355 -6.98 29.53 21.49
CA ARG A 355 -7.38 30.20 22.73
C ARG A 355 -6.72 31.57 22.88
N VAL A 356 -5.42 31.68 22.62
CA VAL A 356 -4.70 32.97 22.69
C VAL A 356 -5.24 33.94 21.65
N GLU A 357 -5.58 33.46 20.45
CA GLU A 357 -6.21 34.27 19.40
C GLU A 357 -7.57 34.81 19.85
N GLN A 358 -8.41 33.97 20.45
CA GLN A 358 -9.69 34.42 21.04
C GLN A 358 -9.51 35.45 22.15
N GLU A 359 -8.49 35.30 23.01
CA GLU A 359 -8.16 36.27 24.05
C GLU A 359 -7.67 37.60 23.43
N LEU A 360 -6.84 37.56 22.39
CA LEU A 360 -6.39 38.76 21.67
C LEU A 360 -7.55 39.49 20.99
N ASP A 361 -8.47 38.77 20.35
CA ASP A 361 -9.67 39.34 19.75
C ASP A 361 -10.56 40.03 20.80
N PHE A 362 -10.74 39.37 21.96
CA PHE A 362 -11.46 39.96 23.08
C PHE A 362 -10.83 41.27 23.54
N TRP A 363 -9.50 41.30 23.75
CA TRP A 363 -8.80 42.51 24.16
C TRP A 363 -8.84 43.61 23.08
N GLY A 364 -8.77 43.22 21.80
CA GLY A 364 -8.93 44.15 20.68
C GLY A 364 -10.29 44.82 20.67
N LEU A 365 -11.38 44.08 20.93
CA LEU A 365 -12.73 44.62 21.06
C LEU A 365 -12.90 45.49 22.32
N TYR A 366 -12.34 45.05 23.45
CA TYR A 366 -12.38 45.82 24.69
C TYR A 366 -11.66 47.17 24.56
N GLY A 367 -10.48 47.17 23.93
CA GLY A 367 -9.72 48.39 23.60
C GLY A 367 -10.54 49.36 22.77
N LYS A 368 -11.20 48.88 21.69
CA LYS A 368 -12.08 49.69 20.85
C LYS A 368 -13.24 50.32 21.64
N ARG A 369 -13.92 49.54 22.50
CA ARG A 369 -15.01 50.08 23.35
C ARG A 369 -14.51 51.14 24.32
N ARG A 370 -13.36 50.93 24.94
CA ARG A 370 -12.76 51.91 25.87
C ARG A 370 -12.39 53.21 25.16
N SER A 371 -11.85 53.15 23.93
CA SER A 371 -11.59 54.35 23.14
C SER A 371 -12.88 55.09 22.74
N SER A 372 -13.94 54.36 22.39
CA SER A 372 -15.25 54.97 22.12
C SER A 372 -15.86 55.62 23.36
N GLY A 373 -15.71 55.01 24.55
CA GLY A 373 -16.16 55.60 25.80
C GLY A 373 -15.47 56.93 26.12
N LYS A 374 -14.14 57.02 25.92
CA LYS A 374 -13.39 58.28 26.09
C LYS A 374 -13.84 59.38 25.13
N LEU A 375 -14.18 59.03 23.88
CA LEU A 375 -14.73 60.00 22.93
C LEU A 375 -16.10 60.52 23.38
N LEU A 376 -16.92 59.65 23.99
CA LEU A 376 -18.21 60.05 24.55
C LEU A 376 -18.04 60.96 25.78
N GLU A 377 -17.08 60.66 26.65
CA GLU A 377 -16.71 61.51 27.79
C GLU A 377 -16.19 62.87 27.34
N GLN A 378 -15.34 62.93 26.31
CA GLN A 378 -14.89 64.20 25.73
C GLN A 378 -16.06 64.98 25.12
N PHE A 379 -16.93 64.32 24.35
CA PHE A 379 -18.09 64.96 23.75
C PHE A 379 -19.07 65.53 24.79
N THR A 380 -19.27 64.82 25.91
CA THR A 380 -20.13 65.29 27.02
C THR A 380 -19.47 66.42 27.82
N ALA A 381 -18.15 66.37 28.03
CA ALA A 381 -17.41 67.47 28.64
C ALA A 381 -17.45 68.74 27.79
N ASP A 382 -17.31 68.62 26.47
CA ASP A 382 -17.37 69.76 25.54
C ASP A 382 -18.77 70.42 25.56
N GLN A 383 -19.85 69.62 25.56
CA GLN A 383 -21.22 70.10 25.66
C GLN A 383 -21.49 70.91 26.95
N LEU A 384 -20.93 70.47 28.09
CA LEU A 384 -21.10 71.14 29.38
C LEU A 384 -20.28 72.42 29.53
N SER A 385 -19.30 72.70 28.65
CA SER A 385 -18.49 73.93 28.71
C SER A 385 -19.07 75.11 27.93
N VAL A 386 -20.12 74.88 27.14
CA VAL A 386 -20.75 75.88 26.26
C VAL A 386 -21.95 76.56 26.93
N GLU A 387 -22.42 76.05 28.06
CA GLU A 387 -23.34 76.73 28.99
C GLU A 387 -22.55 77.53 30.05
#